data_AF-A0A8J7SZ40-F1
#
_entry.id   AF-A0A8J7SZ40-F1
#
_cell.length_a   1.000
_cell.length_b   1.000
_cell.length_c   1.000
_cell.angle_alpha   90.00
_cell.angle_beta   90.00
_cell.angle_gamma   90.00
#
_symmetry.space_group_name_H-M   'P 1'
#
loop_
_entity.id
_entity.type
_entity.pdbx_description
1 polymer ?
#
loop_
_entity_poly.entity_id
_entity_poly.type
_entity_poly.pdbx_seq_one_letter_code
_entity_poly.pdbx_strand_id
1 'polypeptide(L)'
;MAALWRERFDADREIVEVGPGNLPRALPPRGFVQVQFSEELAPREHEKLAALLAGHPHAYLRAFCYFGRSRIRSLEFLEHYRELTGFHADLYDLGDFGGLRHLPPGLRYLGIGRTKSKAVDLRVLAHLDGLEDLALEGHANGLADLLASKRGLRRLALRSVTLPGLEPLRPLEDLECFELRLGGTRDLSLLPRLERLRYLEIWMVSGLTDLSCLAAQASLEELFLQSLARVKSLPDLSGLPRLKRVHLETMKGITDLAPIAKAPALESLHLIAMNQLQPEALRPFVGHPALRECRIGLGSLKRNAAADALLGLGKAATAAP
;
A
#
# COMPACT_ATOMS: atom_id res chain seq x y z
N MET A 1 -1.67 6.56 10.66
CA MET A 1 -1.28 7.34 9.45
C MET A 1 -0.41 6.44 8.57
N ALA A 2 -0.92 6.06 7.39
CA ALA A 2 -0.30 5.17 6.40
C ALA A 2 1.07 5.66 5.92
N ALA A 3 2.13 5.27 6.62
CA ALA A 3 3.47 5.85 6.50
C ALA A 3 4.18 5.46 5.19
N LEU A 4 4.17 4.18 4.78
CA LEU A 4 5.11 3.76 3.73
C LEU A 4 4.61 3.93 2.29
N TRP A 5 3.29 3.88 2.06
CA TRP A 5 2.74 4.22 0.74
C TRP A 5 2.79 5.74 0.49
N ARG A 6 2.56 6.56 1.53
CA ARG A 6 2.68 8.02 1.41
C ARG A 6 4.13 8.49 1.29
N GLU A 7 5.05 7.91 2.06
CA GLU A 7 6.44 8.37 2.09
C GLU A 7 7.20 8.11 0.78
N ARG A 8 6.81 7.12 -0.04
CA ARG A 8 7.54 6.81 -1.28
C ARG A 8 6.92 7.39 -2.56
N PHE A 9 5.62 7.69 -2.58
CA PHE A 9 4.93 8.22 -3.77
C PHE A 9 4.12 9.51 -3.57
N ASP A 10 3.75 9.91 -2.35
CA ASP A 10 2.86 11.07 -2.11
C ASP A 10 3.51 12.23 -1.35
N ALA A 11 4.50 11.97 -0.48
CA ALA A 11 5.05 12.99 0.41
C ALA A 11 5.96 13.99 -0.31
N ASP A 12 6.67 13.53 -1.35
CA ASP A 12 7.63 14.32 -2.13
C ASP A 12 7.23 14.42 -3.62
N ARG A 13 5.99 14.06 -4.00
CA ARG A 13 5.55 14.21 -5.39
C ARG A 13 5.20 15.65 -5.70
N GLU A 14 5.70 16.13 -6.83
CA GLU A 14 5.25 17.39 -7.39
C GLU A 14 3.98 17.15 -8.23
N ILE A 15 2.89 17.84 -7.90
CA ILE A 15 1.62 17.70 -8.60
C ILE A 15 1.50 18.79 -9.65
N VAL A 16 1.30 18.38 -10.90
CA VAL A 16 1.06 19.28 -12.04
C VAL A 16 -0.39 19.08 -12.50
N GLU A 17 -1.24 20.05 -12.19
CA GLU A 17 -2.64 20.09 -12.64
C GLU A 17 -2.71 20.53 -14.11
N VAL A 18 -3.43 19.76 -14.93
CA VAL A 18 -3.65 20.06 -16.34
C VAL A 18 -5.14 19.99 -16.67
N GLY A 19 -5.55 20.80 -17.63
CA GLY A 19 -6.96 20.91 -18.03
C GLY A 19 -7.13 21.46 -19.44
N PRO A 20 -8.37 21.56 -19.92
CA PRO A 20 -8.68 22.11 -21.23
C PRO A 20 -8.09 23.51 -21.39
N GLY A 21 -7.28 23.72 -22.44
CA GLY A 21 -6.57 24.96 -22.72
C GLY A 21 -5.39 25.26 -21.79
N ASN A 22 -5.11 24.41 -20.80
CA ASN A 22 -4.10 24.62 -19.76
C ASN A 22 -3.16 23.40 -19.65
N LEU A 23 -2.20 23.33 -20.57
CA LEU A 23 -1.12 22.35 -20.53
C LEU A 23 0.22 23.02 -20.15
N PRO A 24 1.04 22.37 -19.31
CA PRO A 24 2.36 22.87 -18.96
C PRO A 24 3.29 22.85 -20.19
N ARG A 25 4.21 23.82 -20.25
CA ARG A 25 5.25 23.85 -21.29
C ARG A 25 6.41 22.90 -21.03
N ALA A 26 6.67 22.60 -19.75
CA ALA A 26 7.72 21.72 -19.28
C ALA A 26 7.28 21.06 -17.97
N LEU A 27 7.83 19.89 -17.67
CA LEU A 27 7.66 19.24 -16.38
C LEU A 27 8.87 19.54 -15.48
N PRO A 28 8.71 19.42 -14.16
CA PRO A 28 9.83 19.50 -13.23
C PRO A 28 10.94 18.50 -13.61
N PRO A 29 12.21 18.93 -13.59
CA PRO A 29 13.32 18.13 -14.12
C PRO A 29 13.79 17.01 -13.19
N ARG A 30 13.32 16.98 -11.93
CA ARG A 30 13.72 16.02 -10.90
C ARG A 30 12.55 15.71 -9.99
N GLY A 31 12.61 14.56 -9.34
CA GLY A 31 11.57 14.09 -8.42
C GLY A 31 10.47 13.30 -9.14
N PHE A 32 9.57 12.73 -8.34
CA PHE A 32 8.38 12.08 -8.86
C PHE A 32 7.36 13.14 -9.22
N VAL A 33 6.93 13.16 -10.48
CA VAL A 33 5.97 14.14 -10.98
C VAL A 33 4.64 13.44 -11.24
N GLN A 34 3.57 13.94 -10.66
CA GLN A 34 2.21 13.49 -10.97
C GLN A 34 1.55 14.54 -11.85
N VAL A 35 1.38 14.22 -13.12
CA VAL A 35 0.58 15.05 -14.04
C VAL A 35 -0.85 14.55 -13.97
N GLN A 36 -1.79 15.41 -13.58
CA GLN A 36 -3.16 14.98 -13.34
C GLN A 36 -4.20 15.91 -13.95
N PHE A 37 -5.33 15.31 -14.33
CA PHE A 37 -6.47 16.01 -14.90
C PHE A 37 -7.78 15.37 -14.43
N SER A 38 -8.80 16.21 -14.24
CA SER A 38 -10.15 15.79 -13.85
C SER A 38 -11.22 16.10 -14.90
N GLU A 39 -10.83 16.76 -15.98
CA GLU A 39 -11.71 17.15 -17.08
C GLU A 39 -11.26 16.51 -18.39
N GLU A 40 -12.20 16.32 -19.32
CA GLU A 40 -11.90 15.73 -20.62
C GLU A 40 -11.02 16.68 -21.44
N LEU A 41 -9.87 16.18 -21.90
CA LEU A 41 -8.97 16.92 -22.78
C LEU A 41 -9.30 16.60 -24.24
N ALA A 42 -9.11 17.55 -25.14
CA ALA A 42 -9.24 17.27 -26.57
C ALA A 42 -8.14 16.32 -27.05
N PRO A 43 -8.34 15.54 -28.14
CA PRO A 43 -7.31 14.64 -28.68
C PRO A 43 -5.94 15.32 -28.90
N ARG A 44 -5.93 16.55 -29.43
CA ARG A 44 -4.70 17.34 -29.61
C ARG A 44 -4.00 17.72 -28.30
N GLU A 45 -4.73 17.79 -27.20
CA GLU A 45 -4.16 18.06 -25.89
C GLU A 45 -3.56 16.80 -25.28
N HIS A 46 -4.23 15.65 -25.47
CA HIS A 46 -3.64 14.35 -25.14
C HIS A 46 -2.35 14.09 -25.92
N GLU A 47 -2.30 14.40 -27.22
CA GLU A 47 -1.07 14.28 -28.03
C GLU A 47 0.08 15.14 -27.47
N LYS A 48 -0.19 16.41 -27.14
CA LYS A 48 0.82 17.31 -26.56
C LYS A 48 1.29 16.82 -25.20
N LEU A 49 0.37 16.37 -24.36
CA LEU A 49 0.69 15.86 -23.03
C LEU A 49 1.47 14.55 -23.09
N ALA A 50 1.12 13.66 -24.02
CA ALA A 50 1.86 12.43 -24.27
C ALA A 50 3.29 12.72 -24.74
N ALA A 51 3.47 13.67 -25.67
CA ALA A 51 4.81 14.10 -26.11
C ALA A 51 5.64 14.68 -24.97
N LEU A 52 5.00 15.42 -24.05
CA LEU A 52 5.68 15.93 -22.86
C LEU A 52 6.11 14.80 -21.92
N LEU A 53 5.26 13.80 -21.69
CA LEU A 53 5.54 12.67 -20.79
C LEU A 53 6.58 11.69 -21.34
N ALA A 54 6.66 11.51 -22.66
CA ALA A 54 7.65 10.64 -23.31
C ALA A 54 9.11 10.96 -22.89
N GLY A 55 9.42 12.25 -22.68
CA GLY A 55 10.74 12.69 -22.21
C GLY A 55 10.98 12.56 -20.70
N HIS A 56 9.99 12.12 -19.92
CA HIS A 56 10.01 12.17 -18.45
C HIS A 56 9.57 10.83 -17.84
N PRO A 57 10.44 9.80 -17.81
CA PRO A 57 10.08 8.47 -17.31
C PRO A 57 9.71 8.43 -15.81
N HIS A 58 10.00 9.50 -15.07
CA HIS A 58 9.64 9.69 -13.66
C HIS A 58 8.26 10.36 -13.48
N ALA A 59 7.63 10.80 -14.56
CA ALA A 59 6.31 11.44 -14.54
C ALA A 59 5.22 10.41 -14.81
N TYR A 60 4.18 10.42 -13.97
CA TYR A 60 3.02 9.55 -14.12
C TYR A 60 1.77 10.35 -14.40
N LEU A 61 0.86 9.75 -15.16
CA LEU A 61 -0.41 10.34 -15.53
C LEU A 61 -1.50 9.88 -14.57
N ARG A 62 -2.29 10.82 -14.04
CA ARG A 62 -3.48 10.52 -13.24
C ARG A 62 -4.73 11.16 -13.82
N ALA A 63 -5.69 10.33 -14.19
CA ALA A 63 -7.05 10.77 -14.49
C ALA A 63 -7.91 10.57 -13.23
N PHE A 64 -8.58 11.62 -12.76
CA PHE A 64 -9.31 11.53 -11.50
C PHE A 64 -10.62 12.33 -11.50
N CYS A 65 -11.41 12.18 -10.44
CA CYS A 65 -12.59 12.98 -10.22
C CYS A 65 -12.69 13.50 -8.78
N TYR A 66 -13.34 14.65 -8.65
CA TYR A 66 -13.72 15.21 -7.35
C TYR A 66 -15.11 14.71 -6.96
N PHE A 67 -15.27 14.33 -5.69
CA PHE A 67 -16.56 13.93 -5.11
C PHE A 67 -17.30 12.82 -5.88
N GLY A 68 -16.56 11.95 -6.58
CA GLY A 68 -17.10 10.79 -7.28
C GLY A 68 -17.83 11.09 -8.60
N ARG A 69 -17.82 12.33 -9.10
CA ARG A 69 -18.43 12.68 -10.40
C ARG A 69 -17.34 13.00 -11.42
N SER A 70 -17.22 12.15 -12.43
CA SER A 70 -16.25 12.33 -13.52
C SER A 70 -16.94 12.78 -14.82
N ARG A 71 -16.30 13.71 -15.53
CA ARG A 71 -16.57 13.96 -16.95
C ARG A 71 -15.88 12.94 -17.86
N ILE A 72 -14.75 12.38 -17.40
CA ILE A 72 -14.03 11.31 -18.08
C ILE A 72 -14.79 9.99 -17.87
N ARG A 73 -15.40 9.48 -18.93
CA ARG A 73 -16.23 8.26 -18.92
C ARG A 73 -15.62 7.06 -19.63
N SER A 74 -14.55 7.30 -20.39
CA SER A 74 -13.78 6.28 -21.11
C SER A 74 -12.28 6.57 -20.96
N LEU A 75 -11.49 5.50 -21.06
CA LEU A 75 -10.03 5.56 -21.05
C LEU A 75 -9.43 5.53 -22.47
N GLU A 76 -10.22 5.62 -23.54
CA GLU A 76 -9.68 5.52 -24.92
C GLU A 76 -8.59 6.56 -25.24
N PHE A 77 -8.56 7.70 -24.55
CA PHE A 77 -7.46 8.68 -24.68
C PHE A 77 -6.05 8.09 -24.45
N LEU A 78 -5.96 6.93 -23.77
CA LEU A 78 -4.71 6.21 -23.56
C LEU A 78 -4.03 5.81 -24.89
N GLU A 79 -4.75 5.80 -26.02
CA GLU A 79 -4.18 5.56 -27.36
C GLU A 79 -3.03 6.52 -27.73
N HIS A 80 -3.01 7.70 -27.12
CA HIS A 80 -1.98 8.72 -27.34
C HIS A 80 -0.70 8.46 -26.51
N TYR A 81 -0.76 7.68 -25.43
CA TYR A 81 0.28 7.60 -24.40
C TYR A 81 1.17 6.35 -24.53
N ARG A 82 1.88 6.25 -25.65
CA ARG A 82 2.66 5.05 -26.03
C ARG A 82 3.96 4.82 -25.24
N GLU A 83 4.44 5.83 -24.53
CA GLU A 83 5.68 5.79 -23.75
C GLU A 83 5.43 6.00 -22.24
N LEU A 84 4.17 5.89 -21.81
CA LEU A 84 3.80 6.13 -20.43
C LEU A 84 4.45 5.11 -19.49
N THR A 85 5.07 5.60 -18.42
CA THR A 85 5.71 4.73 -17.41
C THR A 85 4.82 4.47 -16.20
N GLY A 86 3.80 5.31 -15.95
CA GLY A 86 2.83 5.06 -14.89
C GLY A 86 1.50 5.75 -15.11
N PHE A 87 0.42 5.06 -14.74
CA PHE A 87 -0.95 5.53 -14.90
C PHE A 87 -1.78 5.27 -13.63
N HIS A 88 -2.63 6.23 -13.27
CA HIS A 88 -3.64 6.07 -12.22
C HIS A 88 -5.01 6.54 -12.70
N ALA A 89 -6.04 5.71 -12.51
CA ALA A 89 -7.43 6.07 -12.77
C ALA A 89 -8.26 6.09 -11.47
N ASP A 90 -8.60 7.29 -10.97
CA ASP A 90 -9.50 7.52 -9.83
C ASP A 90 -10.86 8.04 -10.31
N LEU A 91 -11.55 7.20 -11.07
CA LEU A 91 -12.75 7.58 -11.82
C LEU A 91 -13.95 6.73 -11.36
N TYR A 92 -14.60 7.14 -10.26
CA TYR A 92 -15.71 6.37 -9.65
C TYR A 92 -16.85 6.07 -10.63
N ASP A 93 -17.07 6.99 -11.57
CA ASP A 93 -18.16 7.00 -12.53
C ASP A 93 -17.75 6.45 -13.91
N LEU A 94 -16.56 5.83 -14.01
CA LEU A 94 -15.99 5.27 -15.24
C LEU A 94 -16.87 4.12 -15.77
N GLY A 95 -17.30 4.25 -17.03
CA GLY A 95 -18.18 3.29 -17.68
C GLY A 95 -17.47 2.38 -18.67
N ASP A 96 -16.29 2.76 -19.14
CA ASP A 96 -15.57 2.08 -20.20
C ASP A 96 -14.06 2.00 -19.90
N PHE A 97 -13.56 0.77 -19.84
CA PHE A 97 -12.16 0.44 -19.59
C PHE A 97 -11.40 0.08 -20.87
N GLY A 98 -12.03 0.16 -22.05
CA GLY A 98 -11.47 -0.30 -23.33
C GLY A 98 -10.05 0.22 -23.59
N GLY A 99 -9.80 1.48 -23.27
CA GLY A 99 -8.51 2.11 -23.46
C GLY A 99 -7.34 1.55 -22.64
N LEU A 100 -7.59 0.71 -21.62
CA LEU A 100 -6.51 0.03 -20.91
C LEU A 100 -5.66 -0.86 -21.83
N ARG A 101 -6.21 -1.32 -22.95
CA ARG A 101 -5.47 -2.08 -23.97
C ARG A 101 -4.35 -1.25 -24.64
N HIS A 102 -4.44 0.07 -24.59
CA HIS A 102 -3.47 0.98 -25.19
C HIS A 102 -2.28 1.27 -24.28
N LEU A 103 -2.36 0.90 -22.99
CA LEU A 103 -1.24 1.06 -22.07
C LEU A 103 -0.01 0.28 -22.59
N PRO A 104 1.17 0.90 -22.59
CA PRO A 104 2.35 0.29 -23.20
C PRO A 104 2.86 -0.90 -22.35
N PRO A 105 3.43 -1.94 -22.97
CA PRO A 105 3.99 -3.09 -22.25
C PRO A 105 5.05 -2.72 -21.19
N GLY A 106 5.75 -1.60 -21.40
CA GLY A 106 6.76 -1.07 -20.48
C GLY A 106 6.20 -0.25 -19.30
N LEU A 107 4.88 -0.17 -19.13
CA LEU A 107 4.27 0.53 -17.99
C LEU A 107 4.72 -0.10 -16.67
N ARG A 108 5.28 0.70 -15.76
CA ARG A 108 5.84 0.25 -14.48
C ARG A 108 4.86 0.36 -13.33
N TYR A 109 3.98 1.35 -13.36
CA TYR A 109 2.99 1.62 -12.32
C TYR A 109 1.56 1.68 -12.88
N LEU A 110 0.64 0.94 -12.26
CA LEU A 110 -0.78 1.01 -12.57
C LEU A 110 -1.61 1.10 -11.29
N GLY A 111 -2.41 2.15 -11.18
CA GLY A 111 -3.46 2.32 -10.18
C GLY A 111 -4.85 2.33 -10.80
N ILE A 112 -5.77 1.51 -10.29
CA ILE A 112 -7.19 1.57 -10.66
C ILE A 112 -8.02 1.67 -9.38
N GLY A 113 -8.57 2.87 -9.15
CA GLY A 113 -9.45 3.17 -8.03
C GLY A 113 -10.86 2.59 -8.22
N ARG A 114 -11.64 2.59 -7.14
CA ARG A 114 -12.98 2.00 -7.11
C ARG A 114 -13.90 2.64 -8.14
N THR A 115 -14.74 1.83 -8.77
CA THR A 115 -15.88 2.30 -9.57
C THR A 115 -17.22 1.99 -8.92
N LYS A 116 -18.27 2.68 -9.39
CA LYS A 116 -19.64 2.58 -8.88
C LYS A 116 -20.30 1.25 -9.22
N SER A 117 -20.16 0.78 -10.45
CA SER A 117 -20.99 -0.32 -10.98
C SER A 117 -20.27 -1.33 -11.87
N LYS A 118 -19.04 -1.06 -12.34
CA LYS A 118 -18.32 -1.93 -13.27
C LYS A 118 -16.92 -2.28 -12.76
N ALA A 119 -16.67 -3.55 -12.49
CA ALA A 119 -15.30 -4.01 -12.30
C ALA A 119 -14.62 -4.24 -13.65
N VAL A 120 -13.36 -3.83 -13.77
CA VAL A 120 -12.52 -4.20 -14.92
C VAL A 120 -12.25 -5.71 -14.91
N ASP A 121 -12.23 -6.32 -16.09
CA ASP A 121 -11.62 -7.63 -16.28
C ASP A 121 -10.11 -7.45 -16.45
N LEU A 122 -9.35 -7.81 -15.41
CA LEU A 122 -7.92 -7.54 -15.34
C LEU A 122 -7.09 -8.32 -16.38
N ARG A 123 -7.68 -9.30 -17.07
CA ARG A 123 -7.00 -10.00 -18.17
C ARG A 123 -6.63 -9.09 -19.33
N VAL A 124 -7.30 -7.95 -19.49
CA VAL A 124 -6.93 -6.90 -20.46
C VAL A 124 -5.53 -6.32 -20.21
N LEU A 125 -4.97 -6.52 -19.02
CA LEU A 125 -3.66 -6.02 -18.59
C LEU A 125 -2.55 -7.07 -18.74
N ALA A 126 -2.84 -8.22 -19.35
CA ALA A 126 -1.89 -9.31 -19.47
C ALA A 126 -0.60 -8.90 -20.23
N HIS A 127 -0.70 -7.95 -21.16
CA HIS A 127 0.42 -7.44 -21.96
C HIS A 127 1.36 -6.48 -21.24
N LEU A 128 1.06 -6.09 -19.99
CA LEU A 128 1.90 -5.16 -19.20
C LEU A 128 3.07 -5.90 -18.54
N ASP A 129 4.03 -6.33 -19.34
CA ASP A 129 5.15 -7.16 -18.88
C ASP A 129 6.16 -6.41 -17.99
N GLY A 130 6.22 -5.09 -18.11
CA GLY A 130 7.08 -4.21 -17.31
C GLY A 130 6.50 -3.78 -15.95
N LEU A 131 5.33 -4.29 -15.56
CA LEU A 131 4.63 -3.83 -14.36
C LEU A 131 5.37 -4.22 -13.08
N GLU A 132 5.83 -3.21 -12.33
CA GLU A 132 6.47 -3.37 -11.03
C GLU A 132 5.48 -3.11 -9.89
N ASP A 133 4.52 -2.20 -10.11
CA ASP A 133 3.61 -1.71 -9.09
C ASP A 133 2.16 -1.78 -9.55
N LEU A 134 1.33 -2.44 -8.75
CA LEU A 134 -0.09 -2.58 -9.00
C LEU A 134 -0.89 -2.16 -7.76
N ALA A 135 -1.78 -1.19 -7.93
CA ALA A 135 -2.74 -0.77 -6.93
C ALA A 135 -4.17 -0.92 -7.48
N LEU A 136 -5.01 -1.70 -6.78
CA LEU A 136 -6.38 -1.98 -7.20
C LEU A 136 -7.35 -1.73 -6.05
N GLU A 137 -8.45 -1.04 -6.33
CA GLU A 137 -9.57 -0.91 -5.40
C GLU A 137 -10.87 -1.52 -5.96
N GLY A 138 -11.35 -2.60 -5.34
CA GLY A 138 -12.62 -3.23 -5.70
C GLY A 138 -12.61 -4.03 -7.01
N HIS A 139 -11.44 -4.27 -7.59
CA HIS A 139 -11.26 -5.00 -8.84
C HIS A 139 -10.63 -6.38 -8.62
N ALA A 140 -11.44 -7.43 -8.67
CA ALA A 140 -11.00 -8.81 -8.44
C ALA A 140 -11.16 -9.73 -9.66
N ASN A 141 -11.94 -9.32 -10.67
CA ASN A 141 -12.20 -10.16 -11.84
C ASN A 141 -10.93 -10.32 -12.68
N GLY A 142 -10.51 -11.56 -12.95
CA GLY A 142 -9.27 -11.87 -13.68
C GLY A 142 -7.98 -11.59 -12.91
N LEU A 143 -8.05 -11.27 -11.60
CA LEU A 143 -6.86 -10.93 -10.82
C LEU A 143 -5.85 -12.08 -10.75
N ALA A 144 -6.33 -13.32 -10.53
CA ALA A 144 -5.45 -14.47 -10.44
C ALA A 144 -4.70 -14.73 -11.77
N ASP A 145 -5.39 -14.59 -12.90
CA ASP A 145 -4.81 -14.72 -14.23
C ASP A 145 -3.75 -13.64 -14.49
N LEU A 146 -4.04 -12.39 -14.09
CA LEU A 146 -3.09 -11.29 -14.20
C LEU A 146 -1.83 -11.59 -13.39
N LEU A 147 -1.97 -11.88 -12.09
CA LEU A 147 -0.85 -12.11 -11.18
C LEU A 147 0.00 -13.32 -11.60
N ALA A 148 -0.59 -14.32 -12.24
CA ALA A 148 0.14 -15.49 -12.76
C ALA A 148 1.24 -15.13 -13.78
N SER A 149 1.11 -13.99 -14.46
CA SER A 149 2.05 -13.52 -15.49
C SER A 149 2.99 -12.39 -15.03
N LYS A 150 2.77 -11.80 -13.84
CA LYS A 150 3.44 -10.55 -13.42
C LYS A 150 4.59 -10.82 -12.45
N ARG A 151 5.55 -11.65 -12.89
CA ARG A 151 6.69 -12.09 -12.06
C ARG A 151 7.58 -10.94 -11.56
N GLY A 152 7.69 -9.86 -12.32
CA GLY A 152 8.45 -8.66 -11.96
C GLY A 152 7.73 -7.71 -10.99
N LEU A 153 6.53 -8.06 -10.51
CA LEU A 153 5.79 -7.21 -9.59
C LEU A 153 6.49 -7.14 -8.22
N ARG A 154 6.84 -5.93 -7.80
CA ARG A 154 7.53 -5.63 -6.55
C ARG A 154 6.60 -5.08 -5.49
N ARG A 155 5.49 -4.45 -5.89
CA ARG A 155 4.52 -3.84 -4.97
C ARG A 155 3.10 -4.17 -5.40
N LEU A 156 2.32 -4.70 -4.47
CA LEU A 156 0.92 -5.03 -4.67
C LEU A 156 0.08 -4.42 -3.55
N ALA A 157 -0.83 -3.50 -3.92
CA ALA A 157 -1.81 -2.93 -3.01
C ALA A 157 -3.22 -3.32 -3.44
N LEU A 158 -3.91 -4.06 -2.58
CA LEU A 158 -5.27 -4.53 -2.79
C LEU A 158 -6.20 -3.89 -1.76
N ARG A 159 -7.12 -3.05 -2.24
CA ARG A 159 -8.14 -2.41 -1.42
C ARG A 159 -9.53 -2.90 -1.79
N SER A 160 -10.38 -3.21 -0.81
CA SER A 160 -11.74 -3.70 -1.08
C SER A 160 -11.77 -4.94 -2.00
N VAL A 161 -10.70 -5.74 -2.00
CA VAL A 161 -10.58 -7.00 -2.76
C VAL A 161 -10.60 -8.15 -1.77
N THR A 162 -11.41 -9.17 -2.05
CA THR A 162 -11.49 -10.40 -1.26
C THR A 162 -10.82 -11.53 -2.04
N LEU A 163 -9.83 -12.16 -1.42
CA LEU A 163 -9.16 -13.35 -1.89
C LEU A 163 -9.61 -14.56 -1.06
N PRO A 164 -9.80 -15.75 -1.65
CA PRO A 164 -10.03 -16.97 -0.88
C PRO A 164 -8.79 -17.36 -0.05
N GLY A 165 -7.60 -17.06 -0.56
CA GLY A 165 -6.29 -17.28 0.02
C GLY A 165 -5.22 -16.55 -0.81
N LEU A 166 -3.94 -16.74 -0.49
CA LEU A 166 -2.83 -16.05 -1.17
C LEU A 166 -2.24 -16.84 -2.35
N GLU A 167 -2.88 -17.92 -2.81
CA GLU A 167 -2.42 -18.74 -3.95
C GLU A 167 -2.10 -17.90 -5.20
N PRO A 168 -2.90 -16.87 -5.56
CA PRO A 168 -2.58 -16.01 -6.69
C PRO A 168 -1.25 -15.27 -6.59
N LEU A 169 -0.71 -15.08 -5.38
CA LEU A 169 0.55 -14.36 -5.18
C LEU A 169 1.77 -15.26 -5.30
N ARG A 170 1.60 -16.60 -5.37
CA ARG A 170 2.71 -17.56 -5.45
C ARG A 170 3.74 -17.23 -6.54
N PRO A 171 3.38 -16.74 -7.74
CA PRO A 171 4.36 -16.44 -8.79
C PRO A 171 5.16 -15.14 -8.57
N LEU A 172 4.83 -14.34 -7.55
CA LEU A 172 5.40 -13.02 -7.31
C LEU A 172 6.67 -13.12 -6.45
N GLU A 173 7.70 -13.77 -6.98
CA GLU A 173 8.98 -14.04 -6.29
C GLU A 173 9.78 -12.77 -5.95
N ASP A 174 9.51 -11.67 -6.65
CA ASP A 174 10.13 -10.35 -6.44
C ASP A 174 9.28 -9.39 -5.58
N LEU A 175 8.17 -9.88 -5.01
CA LEU A 175 7.28 -9.02 -4.24
C LEU A 175 7.93 -8.56 -2.93
N GLU A 176 8.12 -7.25 -2.80
CA GLU A 176 8.76 -6.59 -1.65
C GLU A 176 7.75 -5.93 -0.72
N CYS A 177 6.60 -5.52 -1.24
CA CYS A 177 5.56 -4.81 -0.50
C CYS A 177 4.18 -5.39 -0.83
N PHE A 178 3.45 -5.78 0.20
CA PHE A 178 2.07 -6.24 0.08
C PHE A 178 1.16 -5.50 1.04
N GLU A 179 0.12 -4.87 0.50
CA GLU A 179 -0.91 -4.19 1.26
C GLU A 179 -2.28 -4.81 0.98
N LEU A 180 -2.99 -5.19 2.04
CA LEU A 180 -4.35 -5.69 1.97
C LEU A 180 -5.26 -4.86 2.88
N ARG A 181 -6.13 -4.05 2.28
CA ARG A 181 -6.97 -3.05 2.97
C ARG A 181 -8.45 -3.24 2.68
N LEU A 182 -9.31 -3.12 3.69
CA LEU A 182 -10.78 -3.16 3.56
C LEU A 182 -11.32 -4.39 2.78
N GLY A 183 -10.54 -5.47 2.72
CA GLY A 183 -10.82 -6.64 1.91
C GLY A 183 -11.13 -7.87 2.77
N GLY A 184 -10.87 -9.02 2.18
CA GLY A 184 -11.03 -10.31 2.85
C GLY A 184 -9.93 -11.27 2.44
N THR A 185 -9.36 -11.96 3.42
CA THR A 185 -8.77 -13.29 3.28
C THR A 185 -8.90 -13.98 4.63
N ARG A 186 -8.93 -15.31 4.62
CA ARG A 186 -8.85 -16.13 5.84
C ARG A 186 -7.53 -16.87 5.95
N ASP A 187 -6.76 -16.89 4.87
CA ASP A 187 -5.55 -17.68 4.76
C ASP A 187 -4.41 -16.79 4.27
N LEU A 188 -3.34 -16.75 5.08
CA LEU A 188 -2.08 -16.08 4.80
C LEU A 188 -0.90 -17.07 4.76
N SER A 189 -1.18 -18.37 4.75
CA SER A 189 -0.18 -19.45 4.88
C SER A 189 0.91 -19.43 3.81
N LEU A 190 0.70 -18.74 2.68
CA LEU A 190 1.69 -18.57 1.63
C LEU A 190 2.62 -17.37 1.82
N LEU A 191 2.39 -16.49 2.79
CA LEU A 191 3.30 -15.37 3.07
C LEU A 191 4.76 -15.82 3.16
N PRO A 192 5.13 -16.92 3.89
CA PRO A 192 6.53 -17.35 4.01
C PRO A 192 7.23 -17.71 2.70
N ARG A 193 6.46 -17.93 1.62
CA ARG A 193 7.02 -18.19 0.29
C ARG A 193 7.39 -16.92 -0.48
N LEU A 194 6.94 -15.76 -0.01
CA LEU A 194 7.30 -14.45 -0.56
C LEU A 194 8.62 -14.01 0.06
N GLU A 195 9.72 -14.67 -0.33
CA GLU A 195 11.04 -14.56 0.31
C GLU A 195 11.67 -13.16 0.24
N ARG A 196 11.14 -12.28 -0.62
CA ARG A 196 11.55 -10.88 -0.74
C ARG A 196 10.62 -9.90 -0.04
N LEU A 197 9.56 -10.36 0.61
CA LEU A 197 8.57 -9.48 1.25
C LEU A 197 9.19 -8.77 2.44
N ARG A 198 9.34 -7.45 2.33
CA ARG A 198 9.94 -6.57 3.35
C ARG A 198 8.88 -5.77 4.10
N TYR A 199 7.78 -5.43 3.43
CA TYR A 199 6.68 -4.67 4.00
C TYR A 199 5.36 -5.42 3.87
N LEU A 200 4.64 -5.53 5.00
CA LEU A 200 3.29 -6.09 5.04
C LEU A 200 2.34 -5.13 5.77
N GLU A 201 1.28 -4.72 5.09
CA GLU A 201 0.15 -4.01 5.68
C GLU A 201 -1.14 -4.83 5.60
N ILE A 202 -1.81 -5.01 6.73
CA ILE A 202 -3.14 -5.63 6.79
C ILE A 202 -4.08 -4.73 7.59
N TRP A 203 -5.10 -4.20 6.91
CA TRP A 203 -6.06 -3.26 7.49
C TRP A 203 -7.51 -3.67 7.24
N MET A 204 -8.28 -3.83 8.32
CA MET A 204 -9.73 -4.12 8.28
C MET A 204 -10.09 -5.33 7.40
N VAL A 205 -9.34 -6.43 7.57
CA VAL A 205 -9.63 -7.70 6.91
C VAL A 205 -10.55 -8.54 7.80
N SER A 206 -11.85 -8.61 7.42
CA SER A 206 -12.95 -9.02 8.33
C SER A 206 -13.03 -10.52 8.66
N GLY A 207 -12.15 -11.35 8.09
CA GLY A 207 -12.14 -12.81 8.27
C GLY A 207 -10.90 -13.37 8.98
N LEU A 208 -9.86 -12.55 9.18
CA LEU A 208 -8.55 -13.03 9.60
C LEU A 208 -8.51 -13.25 11.12
N THR A 209 -8.14 -14.46 11.54
CA THR A 209 -8.04 -14.86 12.95
C THR A 209 -6.64 -15.30 13.34
N ASP A 210 -5.90 -15.86 12.39
CA ASP A 210 -4.60 -16.46 12.61
C ASP A 210 -3.51 -15.70 11.83
N LEU A 211 -2.41 -15.43 12.52
CA LEU A 211 -1.21 -14.79 12.00
C LEU A 211 0.02 -15.69 12.17
N SER A 212 -0.15 -16.97 12.53
CA SER A 212 0.92 -17.94 12.79
C SER A 212 1.99 -17.99 11.71
N CYS A 213 1.58 -17.87 10.45
CA CYS A 213 2.47 -17.82 9.29
C CYS A 213 3.56 -16.73 9.37
N LEU A 214 3.32 -15.61 10.09
CA LEU A 214 4.30 -14.53 10.21
C LEU A 214 5.58 -14.98 10.91
N ALA A 215 5.54 -16.01 11.78
CA ALA A 215 6.71 -16.54 12.47
C ALA A 215 7.81 -17.04 11.51
N ALA A 216 7.45 -17.37 10.27
CA ALA A 216 8.37 -17.87 9.25
C ALA A 216 8.74 -16.80 8.21
N GLN A 217 8.32 -15.53 8.37
CA GLN A 217 8.60 -14.46 7.40
C GLN A 217 9.95 -13.79 7.64
N ALA A 218 11.06 -14.50 7.47
CA ALA A 218 12.41 -14.03 7.81
C ALA A 218 12.85 -12.75 7.06
N SER A 219 12.23 -12.45 5.91
CA SER A 219 12.51 -11.27 5.08
C SER A 219 11.85 -9.99 5.59
N LEU A 220 10.84 -10.09 6.46
CA LEU A 220 10.01 -8.96 6.84
C LEU A 220 10.80 -7.93 7.64
N GLU A 221 10.76 -6.68 7.20
CA GLU A 221 11.38 -5.54 7.87
C GLU A 221 10.33 -4.70 8.62
N GLU A 222 9.09 -4.71 8.13
CA GLU A 222 8.04 -3.81 8.58
C GLU A 222 6.67 -4.48 8.57
N LEU A 223 5.98 -4.41 9.70
CA LEU A 223 4.67 -5.00 9.90
C LEU A 223 3.67 -3.95 10.37
N PHE A 224 2.62 -3.73 9.58
CA PHE A 224 1.52 -2.84 9.93
C PHE A 224 0.22 -3.65 10.03
N LEU A 225 -0.40 -3.66 11.21
CA LEU A 225 -1.66 -4.35 11.47
C LEU A 225 -2.67 -3.35 12.05
N GLN A 226 -3.82 -3.22 11.39
CA GLN A 226 -4.86 -2.29 11.82
C GLN A 226 -6.26 -2.89 11.80
N SER A 227 -6.97 -2.69 12.91
CA SER A 227 -8.40 -3.00 13.03
C SER A 227 -8.76 -4.45 12.67
N LEU A 228 -7.91 -5.41 13.03
CA LEU A 228 -8.16 -6.84 12.83
C LEU A 228 -8.91 -7.41 14.04
N ALA A 229 -10.22 -7.17 14.09
CA ALA A 229 -11.06 -7.42 15.27
C ALA A 229 -11.04 -8.87 15.80
N ARG A 230 -10.76 -9.84 14.92
CA ARG A 230 -10.79 -11.27 15.22
C ARG A 230 -9.41 -11.87 15.56
N VAL A 231 -8.32 -11.14 15.33
CA VAL A 231 -6.98 -11.56 15.74
C VAL A 231 -6.82 -11.33 17.24
N LYS A 232 -6.45 -12.39 17.98
CA LYS A 232 -6.34 -12.36 19.45
C LYS A 232 -4.91 -12.53 19.98
N SER A 233 -4.00 -13.00 19.14
CA SER A 233 -2.59 -13.17 19.49
C SER A 233 -1.70 -12.91 18.28
N LEU A 234 -0.44 -12.61 18.55
CA LEU A 234 0.64 -12.60 17.57
C LEU A 234 1.48 -13.86 17.79
N PRO A 235 2.07 -14.43 16.72
CA PRO A 235 2.99 -15.53 16.89
C PRO A 235 4.33 -15.04 17.47
N ASP A 236 5.17 -15.98 17.90
CA ASP A 236 6.54 -15.69 18.31
C ASP A 236 7.33 -15.06 17.13
N LEU A 237 7.81 -13.83 17.31
CA LEU A 237 8.55 -13.10 16.27
C LEU A 237 10.08 -13.21 16.41
N SER A 238 10.59 -14.11 17.25
CA SER A 238 12.05 -14.36 17.37
C SER A 238 12.70 -14.81 16.06
N GLY A 239 11.94 -15.45 15.17
CA GLY A 239 12.39 -15.89 13.85
C GLY A 239 12.49 -14.79 12.79
N LEU A 240 12.25 -13.52 13.13
CA LEU A 240 12.22 -12.41 12.17
C LEU A 240 13.43 -11.48 12.40
N PRO A 241 14.64 -11.87 11.93
CA PRO A 241 15.88 -11.16 12.25
C PRO A 241 15.99 -9.77 11.62
N ARG A 242 15.11 -9.45 10.66
CA ARG A 242 15.09 -8.18 9.93
C ARG A 242 13.97 -7.26 10.35
N LEU A 243 13.05 -7.69 11.21
CA LEU A 243 11.87 -6.91 11.59
C LEU A 243 12.29 -5.72 12.46
N LYS A 244 12.24 -4.53 11.88
CA LYS A 244 12.66 -3.26 12.48
C LYS A 244 11.49 -2.43 12.99
N ARG A 245 10.34 -2.50 12.32
CA ARG A 245 9.19 -1.67 12.66
C ARG A 245 7.92 -2.48 12.80
N VAL A 246 7.22 -2.26 13.90
CA VAL A 246 5.89 -2.84 14.14
C VAL A 246 4.91 -1.74 14.47
N HIS A 247 3.82 -1.67 13.71
CA HIS A 247 2.71 -0.75 13.95
C HIS A 247 1.44 -1.55 14.21
N LEU A 248 0.87 -1.38 15.40
CA LEU A 248 -0.42 -1.94 15.78
C LEU A 248 -1.40 -0.79 16.03
N GLU A 249 -2.50 -0.79 15.28
CA GLU A 249 -3.53 0.23 15.41
C GLU A 249 -4.92 -0.37 15.61
N THR A 250 -5.60 0.02 16.69
CA THR A 250 -6.97 -0.48 16.98
C THR A 250 -7.04 -2.02 17.03
N MET A 251 -5.96 -2.68 17.44
CA MET A 251 -5.88 -4.15 17.56
C MET A 251 -6.49 -4.62 18.89
N LYS A 252 -7.80 -4.42 19.04
CA LYS A 252 -8.55 -4.61 20.30
C LYS A 252 -8.44 -6.03 20.90
N GLY A 253 -8.14 -7.03 20.08
CA GLY A 253 -8.00 -8.42 20.51
C GLY A 253 -6.61 -8.78 21.06
N ILE A 254 -5.60 -7.96 20.80
CA ILE A 254 -4.22 -8.20 21.25
C ILE A 254 -4.06 -7.62 22.66
N THR A 255 -3.79 -8.48 23.62
CA THR A 255 -3.51 -8.12 25.03
C THR A 255 -2.09 -8.44 25.48
N ASP A 256 -1.38 -9.28 24.73
CA ASP A 256 0.01 -9.66 24.99
C ASP A 256 0.91 -9.15 23.85
N LEU A 257 1.95 -8.40 24.23
CA LEU A 257 2.96 -7.86 23.31
C LEU A 257 4.31 -8.57 23.42
N ALA A 258 4.47 -9.54 24.34
CA ALA A 258 5.72 -10.28 24.52
C ALA A 258 6.25 -10.92 23.23
N PRO A 259 5.41 -11.44 22.30
CA PRO A 259 5.92 -12.00 21.05
C PRO A 259 6.68 -10.99 20.19
N ILE A 260 6.32 -9.70 20.25
CA ILE A 260 6.98 -8.63 19.47
C ILE A 260 8.34 -8.28 20.06
N ALA A 261 8.45 -8.25 21.39
CA ALA A 261 9.72 -7.97 22.09
C ALA A 261 10.80 -9.02 21.85
N LYS A 262 10.45 -10.17 21.26
CA LYS A 262 11.40 -11.20 20.85
C LYS A 262 12.07 -10.93 19.50
N ALA A 263 11.57 -9.98 18.70
CA ALA A 263 12.16 -9.64 17.41
C ALA A 263 13.51 -8.92 17.61
N PRO A 264 14.66 -9.53 17.27
CA PRO A 264 15.97 -9.08 17.75
C PRO A 264 16.43 -7.73 17.19
N ALA A 265 15.88 -7.32 16.04
CA ALA A 265 16.23 -6.08 15.34
C ALA A 265 15.15 -5.00 15.46
N LEU A 266 14.18 -5.13 16.38
CA LEU A 266 13.09 -4.17 16.52
C LEU A 266 13.62 -2.80 16.98
N GLU A 267 13.48 -1.80 16.11
CA GLU A 267 13.95 -0.43 16.29
C GLU A 267 12.81 0.53 16.67
N SER A 268 11.60 0.33 16.14
CA SER A 268 10.44 1.20 16.37
C SER A 268 9.14 0.41 16.60
N LEU A 269 8.41 0.77 17.66
CA LEU A 269 7.11 0.21 18.02
C LEU A 269 6.04 1.29 18.08
N HIS A 270 5.03 1.21 17.22
CA HIS A 270 3.89 2.14 17.24
C HIS A 270 2.63 1.44 17.73
N LEU A 271 2.08 1.92 18.83
CA LEU A 271 0.83 1.45 19.43
C LEU A 271 -0.20 2.57 19.34
N ILE A 272 -1.17 2.47 18.43
CA ILE A 272 -2.17 3.52 18.21
C ILE A 272 -3.56 3.01 18.60
N ALA A 273 -4.28 3.75 19.45
CA ALA A 273 -5.61 3.37 19.94
C ALA A 273 -5.69 1.95 20.53
N MET A 274 -4.64 1.53 21.24
CA MET A 274 -4.53 0.25 21.95
C MET A 274 -5.12 0.35 23.36
N ASN A 275 -6.36 0.84 23.45
CA ASN A 275 -7.00 1.27 24.69
C ASN A 275 -7.20 0.15 25.73
N GLN A 276 -7.18 -1.11 25.29
CA GLN A 276 -7.29 -2.31 26.11
C GLN A 276 -6.03 -2.63 26.92
N LEU A 277 -4.87 -2.12 26.49
CA LEU A 277 -3.59 -2.40 27.16
C LEU A 277 -3.39 -1.51 28.38
N GLN A 278 -2.68 -2.06 29.36
CA GLN A 278 -2.14 -1.31 30.50
C GLN A 278 -0.64 -1.05 30.27
N PRO A 279 -0.05 -0.05 30.95
CA PRO A 279 1.38 0.25 30.83
C PRO A 279 2.28 -0.98 31.01
N GLU A 280 1.90 -1.93 31.86
CA GLU A 280 2.65 -3.15 32.16
C GLU A 280 2.77 -4.09 30.95
N ALA A 281 1.90 -3.96 29.94
CA ALA A 281 2.03 -4.71 28.69
C ALA A 281 3.34 -4.40 27.93
N LEU A 282 3.99 -3.28 28.26
CA LEU A 282 5.27 -2.89 27.68
C LEU A 282 6.48 -3.43 28.47
N ARG A 283 6.30 -4.10 29.62
CA ARG A 283 7.39 -4.72 30.40
C ARG A 283 8.33 -5.60 29.56
N PRO A 284 7.86 -6.40 28.58
CA PRO A 284 8.75 -7.21 27.75
C PRO A 284 9.78 -6.42 26.94
N PHE A 285 9.57 -5.12 26.71
CA PHE A 285 10.48 -4.28 25.92
C PHE A 285 11.51 -3.54 26.78
N VAL A 286 11.44 -3.63 28.11
CA VAL A 286 12.41 -3.00 29.00
C VAL A 286 13.78 -3.66 28.80
N GLY A 287 14.77 -2.86 28.41
CA GLY A 287 16.10 -3.35 28.08
C GLY A 287 16.22 -4.04 26.72
N HIS A 288 15.23 -3.90 25.83
CA HIS A 288 15.32 -4.40 24.46
C HIS A 288 16.53 -3.79 23.74
N PRO A 289 17.43 -4.60 23.14
CA PRO A 289 18.76 -4.14 22.71
C PRO A 289 18.74 -3.15 21.53
N ALA A 290 17.69 -3.19 20.70
CA ALA A 290 17.60 -2.39 19.49
C ALA A 290 16.50 -1.32 19.52
N LEU A 291 15.59 -1.35 20.52
CA LEU A 291 14.39 -0.50 20.50
C LEU A 291 14.79 0.94 20.82
N ARG A 292 14.44 1.87 19.93
CA ARG A 292 14.82 3.29 20.01
C ARG A 292 13.65 4.23 19.99
N GLU A 293 12.57 3.87 19.30
CA GLU A 293 11.35 4.67 19.18
C GLU A 293 10.14 3.88 19.68
N CYS A 294 9.27 4.52 20.46
CA CYS A 294 7.98 3.93 20.81
C CYS A 294 6.89 5.00 20.84
N ARG A 295 5.90 4.88 19.96
CA ARG A 295 4.70 5.74 19.99
C ARG A 295 3.60 5.04 20.77
N ILE A 296 3.11 5.69 21.82
CA ILE A 296 2.23 5.07 22.80
C ILE A 296 0.86 5.74 22.81
N GLY A 297 -0.16 4.99 22.39
CA GLY A 297 -1.56 5.38 22.37
C GLY A 297 -2.42 4.34 23.08
N LEU A 298 -2.38 4.33 24.41
CA LEU A 298 -3.18 3.45 25.28
C LEU A 298 -4.53 4.08 25.67
N GLY A 299 -4.97 5.14 24.99
CA GLY A 299 -6.27 5.79 25.24
C GLY A 299 -6.34 6.72 26.45
N SER A 300 -5.21 7.04 27.10
CA SER A 300 -5.14 8.08 28.13
C SER A 300 -3.71 8.61 28.26
N LEU A 301 -3.56 9.94 28.36
CA LEU A 301 -2.25 10.58 28.57
C LEU A 301 -1.52 10.05 29.81
N LYS A 302 -2.25 9.76 30.91
CA LYS A 302 -1.67 9.19 32.13
C LYS A 302 -1.07 7.81 31.89
N ARG A 303 -1.79 6.93 31.18
CA ARG A 303 -1.30 5.58 30.84
C ARG A 303 -0.14 5.66 29.86
N ASN A 304 -0.21 6.55 28.87
CA ASN A 304 0.87 6.75 27.91
C ASN A 304 2.16 7.19 28.62
N ALA A 305 2.09 8.17 29.53
CA ALA A 305 3.24 8.63 30.30
C ALA A 305 3.81 7.55 31.24
N ALA A 306 2.97 6.72 31.84
CA ALA A 306 3.43 5.60 32.67
C ALA A 306 4.16 4.52 31.86
N ALA A 307 3.67 4.21 30.65
CA ALA A 307 4.32 3.28 29.75
C ALA A 307 5.63 3.84 29.18
N ASP A 308 5.66 5.13 28.88
CA ASP A 308 6.88 5.84 28.46
C ASP A 308 7.96 5.80 29.55
N ALA A 309 7.59 6.12 30.79
CA ALA A 309 8.48 6.04 31.95
C ALA A 309 9.00 4.62 32.21
N LEU A 310 8.17 3.59 31.95
CA LEU A 310 8.56 2.18 32.08
C LEU A 310 9.64 1.80 31.06
N LEU A 311 9.51 2.26 29.81
CA LEU A 311 10.46 1.94 28.73
C LEU A 311 11.79 2.69 28.88
N GLY A 312 11.75 3.93 29.37
CA GLY A 312 12.95 4.75 29.57
C GLY A 312 13.63 5.18 28.26
N LEU A 313 12.89 5.21 27.14
CA LEU A 313 13.37 5.74 25.86
C LEU A 313 13.30 7.27 25.93
N GLY A 314 14.43 7.99 25.85
CA GLY A 314 14.47 9.44 26.07
C GLY A 314 13.49 10.26 25.21
N LYS A 315 13.14 11.49 25.63
CA LYS A 315 12.06 12.35 25.08
C LYS A 315 12.05 12.58 23.55
N ALA A 316 13.14 12.34 22.83
CA ALA A 316 13.17 12.43 21.36
C ALA A 316 12.50 11.24 20.65
N ALA A 317 12.27 10.13 21.36
CA ALA A 317 11.73 8.86 20.86
C ALA A 317 10.20 8.77 20.86
N THR A 318 9.51 9.71 21.51
CA THR A 318 8.07 9.61 21.82
C THR A 318 7.23 10.78 21.33
N ALA A 319 7.88 11.77 20.70
CA ALA A 319 7.24 12.99 20.20
C ALA A 319 7.32 13.06 18.67
N ALA A 320 6.28 12.56 18.00
CA ALA A 320 5.85 13.07 16.70
C ALA A 320 4.31 12.97 16.65
N PRO A 321 3.61 14.03 16.17
CA PRO A 321 2.17 14.23 16.34
C PRO A 321 1.28 13.15 15.68
#